data_AF-A0A8H7ZQW2-F1
#
_entry.id   AF-A0A8H7ZQW2-F1
#
_cell.length_a   1.000
_cell.length_b   1.000
_cell.length_c   1.000
_cell.angle_alpha   90.00
_cell.angle_beta   90.00
_cell.angle_gamma   90.00
#
_symmetry.space_group_name_H-M   'P 1'
#
loop_
_entity.id
_entity.type
_entity.pdbx_description
1 polymer ?
#
loop_
_entity_poly.entity_id
_entity_poly.type
_entity_poly.pdbx_seq_one_letter_code
_entity_poly.pdbx_strand_id
1 'polypeptide(L)'
;RILRAGSVGEWAHRRSPSQRPRGERHPAANGSALHPHAPLPGSGESAREAGARRCCLPRERKKKGWQIWARSPKTYAMSIVRSWLELILDTGYVPDFILRRGIRYLNRKRLAELDYRRDLTAAQEKKMVYIEGLKKRPIAEHTEKANEQHYEVATGFFHLHLGARMKYSSCLYPEGLATGELNKAEDHMLELYTVRAQLEDGMDILDLGCGWGSLCLYLCEARFRRGGGISLARLACRRARHGREMSKYPNCKISALSNSNGQREYIEGVAKAKGFKNLTVYTGDVKDFQFEKQGRFDRVLSIEMFEHMKNYEFLLAKIAGWLKPGGMLFVHIFVHRQQPYDFVADESWMAKHFFTGGTMPAFDTLSYFQRDLWLRKAWYVSGENYGKTSEAWLARLDAARDGALRFLEATYGGPEQAEIWFRRWRIFYLAVAELFSHNRGQEWGVGHYLFEKKAAVANAA
;
A
#
# COMPACT_ATOMS: atom_id res chain seq x y z
N ARG A 1 4.82 -25.89 -58.85
CA ARG A 1 3.42 -25.38 -58.73
C ARG A 1 3.35 -24.64 -57.39
N ILE A 2 3.43 -23.30 -57.28
CA ILE A 2 2.51 -22.23 -57.78
C ILE A 2 1.25 -22.19 -56.89
N LEU A 3 0.85 -21.13 -56.16
CA LEU A 3 1.38 -19.76 -55.84
C LEU A 3 1.59 -19.60 -54.30
N ARG A 4 2.13 -18.53 -53.65
CA ARG A 4 2.70 -17.19 -53.98
C ARG A 4 1.79 -15.92 -54.11
N ALA A 5 1.26 -15.36 -53.00
CA ALA A 5 1.01 -13.90 -52.77
C ALA A 5 0.49 -13.64 -51.32
N GLY A 6 0.80 -12.54 -50.62
CA GLY A 6 1.71 -11.42 -50.92
C GLY A 6 2.01 -10.56 -49.66
N SER A 7 3.07 -9.77 -49.71
CA SER A 7 3.66 -9.02 -48.58
C SER A 7 3.69 -7.50 -48.81
N VAL A 8 3.27 -6.69 -47.84
CA VAL A 8 3.62 -5.26 -47.67
C VAL A 8 3.48 -4.92 -46.17
N GLY A 9 4.38 -4.21 -45.49
CA GLY A 9 5.72 -3.74 -45.87
C GLY A 9 6.44 -3.13 -44.65
N GLU A 10 7.76 -3.27 -44.58
CA GLU A 10 8.61 -2.70 -43.53
C GLU A 10 8.91 -1.22 -43.82
N TRP A 11 9.06 -0.39 -42.77
CA TRP A 11 9.68 0.94 -42.88
C TRP A 11 10.68 1.16 -41.74
N ALA A 12 11.97 1.07 -42.06
CA ALA A 12 13.07 1.42 -41.15
C ALA A 12 14.31 1.91 -41.92
N HIS A 13 14.58 3.21 -41.91
CA HIS A 13 15.83 3.92 -42.30
C HIS A 13 15.56 5.44 -42.11
N ARG A 14 16.50 6.36 -41.82
CA ARG A 14 17.97 6.35 -41.57
C ARG A 14 18.34 7.58 -40.70
N ARG A 15 19.61 7.71 -40.27
CA ARG A 15 20.14 8.86 -39.49
C ARG A 15 20.97 9.84 -40.35
N SER A 16 21.07 11.10 -39.86
CA SER A 16 22.19 12.08 -40.03
C SER A 16 22.35 12.80 -41.38
N PRO A 17 23.07 13.97 -41.47
CA PRO A 17 23.65 14.85 -40.43
C PRO A 17 23.39 16.39 -40.59
N SER A 18 23.75 17.16 -39.55
CA SER A 18 24.23 18.58 -39.47
C SER A 18 24.00 19.64 -40.58
N GLN A 19 23.67 20.88 -40.18
CA GLN A 19 24.56 22.08 -40.29
C GLN A 19 24.02 23.34 -39.54
N ARG A 20 24.88 24.36 -39.33
CA ARG A 20 24.57 25.71 -38.75
C ARG A 20 24.66 26.81 -39.85
N PRO A 21 24.16 28.04 -39.61
CA PRO A 21 25.05 29.16 -39.20
C PRO A 21 24.41 30.02 -38.06
N ARG A 22 25.14 30.73 -37.15
CA ARG A 22 25.81 32.06 -37.24
C ARG A 22 24.98 33.13 -38.00
N GLY A 23 24.72 34.34 -37.50
CA GLY A 23 25.03 34.98 -36.19
C GLY A 23 24.48 36.43 -36.13
N GLU A 24 24.93 37.19 -35.10
CA GLU A 24 24.78 38.66 -34.85
C GLU A 24 23.60 39.11 -33.96
N ARG A 25 23.68 40.14 -33.08
CA ARG A 25 24.78 40.89 -32.41
C ARG A 25 24.19 41.54 -31.12
N HIS A 26 25.02 41.82 -30.10
CA HIS A 26 24.65 42.65 -28.92
C HIS A 26 24.62 44.15 -29.27
N PRO A 27 24.05 45.01 -28.39
CA PRO A 27 24.91 45.68 -27.39
C PRO A 27 24.39 45.56 -25.95
N ALA A 28 25.27 45.90 -25.00
CA ALA A 28 25.01 45.94 -23.56
C ALA A 28 25.10 47.38 -23.05
N ALA A 29 24.50 47.66 -21.88
CA ALA A 29 24.86 48.82 -21.08
C ALA A 29 24.63 48.56 -19.57
N ASN A 30 25.65 48.94 -18.81
CA ASN A 30 25.81 49.13 -17.37
C ASN A 30 24.52 49.51 -16.58
N GLY A 31 24.38 49.23 -15.29
CA GLY A 31 25.37 48.79 -14.30
C GLY A 31 25.78 49.92 -13.34
N SER A 32 25.08 50.03 -12.20
CA SER A 32 25.59 50.65 -10.97
C SER A 32 24.73 50.26 -9.77
N ALA A 33 25.37 50.02 -8.63
CA ALA A 33 24.73 49.86 -7.32
C ALA A 33 25.15 51.03 -6.43
N LEU A 34 24.35 51.34 -5.40
CA LEU A 34 24.82 51.84 -4.09
C LEU A 34 23.65 51.97 -3.09
N HIS A 35 23.85 51.38 -1.91
CA HIS A 35 23.11 51.60 -0.65
C HIS A 35 23.79 52.74 0.15
N PRO A 36 23.36 53.11 1.39
CA PRO A 36 22.03 53.05 2.04
C PRO A 36 21.62 54.43 2.63
N HIS A 37 20.49 54.53 3.36
CA HIS A 37 20.42 55.03 4.75
C HIS A 37 18.96 55.04 5.29
N ALA A 38 18.80 54.74 6.57
CA ALA A 38 17.55 54.82 7.37
C ALA A 38 17.55 56.17 8.18
N PRO A 39 16.57 56.55 9.05
CA PRO A 39 15.61 55.70 9.80
C PRO A 39 14.16 56.26 10.00
N LEU A 40 13.39 55.55 10.85
CA LEU A 40 12.03 55.85 11.35
C LEU A 40 11.98 57.08 12.29
N PRO A 41 10.78 57.66 12.50
CA PRO A 41 9.98 57.36 13.72
C PRO A 41 8.48 57.11 13.37
N GLY A 42 7.55 56.79 14.26
CA GLY A 42 7.56 56.58 15.71
C GLY A 42 6.14 56.79 16.27
N SER A 43 5.69 55.88 17.14
CA SER A 43 4.41 55.83 17.90
C SER A 43 3.70 57.13 18.29
N GLY A 44 2.35 57.11 18.38
CA GLY A 44 1.63 58.06 19.26
C GLY A 44 0.10 58.17 19.13
N GLU A 45 -0.62 57.45 19.98
CA GLU A 45 -1.87 57.86 20.66
C GLU A 45 -3.20 58.13 19.91
N SER A 46 -4.26 58.20 20.72
CA SER A 46 -5.68 58.08 20.40
C SER A 46 -6.47 59.37 20.65
N ALA A 47 -7.62 59.57 19.98
CA ALA A 47 -8.95 59.57 20.63
C ALA A 47 -10.07 60.29 19.83
N ARG A 48 -11.32 59.87 20.12
CA ARG A 48 -12.61 60.60 20.03
C ARG A 48 -13.27 60.94 18.66
N GLU A 49 -14.29 60.11 18.39
CA GLU A 49 -15.72 60.47 18.30
C GLU A 49 -16.35 61.31 17.16
N ALA A 50 -17.59 60.90 16.86
CA ALA A 50 -18.70 61.60 16.21
C ALA A 50 -18.67 61.83 14.68
N GLY A 51 -19.63 61.21 13.97
CA GLY A 51 -19.83 61.41 12.52
C GLY A 51 -20.84 60.43 11.89
N ALA A 52 -22.08 60.41 12.37
CA ALA A 52 -23.07 59.40 11.95
C ALA A 52 -23.47 59.49 10.46
N ARG A 53 -23.42 58.35 9.74
CA ARG A 53 -24.24 58.10 8.55
C ARG A 53 -24.82 56.69 8.61
N ARG A 54 -26.15 56.59 8.62
CA ARG A 54 -26.87 55.31 8.59
C ARG A 54 -26.86 54.75 7.17
N CYS A 55 -26.45 53.48 7.02
CA CYS A 55 -26.83 52.64 5.89
C CYS A 55 -27.47 51.36 6.41
N CYS A 56 -28.52 50.91 5.74
CA CYS A 56 -29.40 49.85 6.24
C CYS A 56 -28.77 48.46 6.09
N LEU A 57 -28.65 47.73 7.20
CA LEU A 57 -28.38 46.29 7.19
C LEU A 57 -29.69 45.49 7.26
N PRO A 58 -29.84 44.37 6.52
CA PRO A 58 -30.99 43.48 6.68
C PRO A 58 -31.02 42.81 8.05
N ARG A 59 -32.22 42.64 8.63
CA ARG A 59 -32.42 41.99 9.94
C ARG A 59 -32.06 40.50 9.89
N GLU A 60 -31.05 40.08 10.65
CA GLU A 60 -30.92 38.67 11.04
C GLU A 60 -32.09 38.23 11.94
N ARG A 61 -32.82 37.19 11.52
CA ARG A 61 -33.77 36.49 12.39
C ARG A 61 -33.03 35.44 13.24
N LYS A 62 -32.71 35.77 14.49
CA LYS A 62 -32.32 34.78 15.50
C LYS A 62 -33.43 33.75 15.70
N LYS A 63 -33.24 32.52 15.21
CA LYS A 63 -34.01 31.34 15.67
C LYS A 63 -33.23 30.66 16.79
N LYS A 64 -33.69 30.81 18.03
CA LYS A 64 -33.22 29.99 19.16
C LYS A 64 -33.56 28.51 18.89
N GLY A 65 -32.65 27.63 19.30
CA GLY A 65 -32.71 26.21 18.93
C GLY A 65 -33.79 25.41 19.67
N TRP A 66 -34.40 24.50 18.93
CA TRP A 66 -34.92 23.21 19.38
C TRP A 66 -34.65 22.21 18.24
N GLN A 67 -33.53 21.49 18.30
CA GLN A 67 -33.27 20.32 17.46
C GLN A 67 -33.03 19.11 18.36
N ILE A 68 -34.14 18.53 18.82
CA ILE A 68 -34.14 17.21 19.44
C ILE A 68 -34.34 16.18 18.32
N TRP A 69 -33.35 15.31 18.17
CA TRP A 69 -33.37 14.00 17.51
C TRP A 69 -34.59 13.63 16.67
N ALA A 70 -34.57 14.02 15.38
CA ALA A 70 -35.33 13.34 14.33
C ALA A 70 -34.36 12.76 13.30
N ARG A 71 -33.84 11.54 13.55
CA ARG A 71 -33.15 10.76 12.52
C ARG A 71 -34.13 10.50 11.38
N SER A 72 -33.75 10.82 10.15
CA SER A 72 -34.69 10.72 9.00
C SER A 72 -35.18 9.27 8.80
N PRO A 73 -36.43 9.04 8.35
CA PRO A 73 -36.94 7.68 8.14
C PRO A 73 -36.08 6.84 7.19
N LYS A 74 -35.40 7.48 6.23
CA LYS A 74 -34.49 6.81 5.28
C LYS A 74 -33.27 6.19 5.97
N THR A 75 -32.68 6.83 6.99
CA THR A 75 -31.52 6.26 7.70
C THR A 75 -31.92 5.11 8.61
N TYR A 76 -33.11 5.15 9.21
CA TYR A 76 -33.64 4.05 10.03
C TYR A 76 -33.99 2.81 9.20
N ALA A 77 -34.69 2.98 8.07
CA ALA A 77 -35.01 1.88 7.15
C ALA A 77 -33.74 1.22 6.57
N MET A 78 -32.74 2.02 6.17
CA MET A 78 -31.45 1.50 5.72
C MET A 78 -30.68 0.75 6.83
N SER A 79 -30.79 1.20 8.09
CA SER A 79 -30.21 0.49 9.24
C SER A 79 -30.83 -0.89 9.41
N ILE A 80 -32.15 -1.00 9.35
CA ILE A 80 -32.87 -2.28 9.50
C ILE A 80 -32.50 -3.25 8.37
N VAL A 81 -32.55 -2.80 7.11
CA VAL A 81 -32.18 -3.64 5.95
C VAL A 81 -30.72 -4.11 6.03
N ARG A 82 -29.81 -3.27 6.54
CA ARG A 82 -28.40 -3.65 6.75
C ARG A 82 -28.24 -4.70 7.85
N SER A 83 -28.96 -4.57 8.97
CA SER A 83 -28.94 -5.60 10.03
C SER A 83 -29.48 -6.95 9.55
N TRP A 84 -30.55 -6.96 8.73
CA TRP A 84 -31.05 -8.20 8.13
C TRP A 84 -30.07 -8.81 7.13
N LEU A 85 -29.38 -7.99 6.33
CA LEU A 85 -28.35 -8.47 5.41
C LEU A 85 -27.16 -9.10 6.17
N GLU A 86 -26.70 -8.48 7.26
CA GLU A 86 -25.66 -9.04 8.12
C GLU A 86 -26.10 -10.40 8.70
N LEU A 87 -27.32 -10.48 9.25
CA LEU A 87 -27.88 -11.72 9.78
C LEU A 87 -27.96 -12.83 8.70
N ILE A 88 -28.43 -12.50 7.50
CA ILE A 88 -28.51 -13.44 6.37
C ILE A 88 -27.13 -13.95 5.94
N LEU A 89 -26.12 -13.07 5.88
CA LEU A 89 -24.73 -13.47 5.57
C LEU A 89 -24.16 -14.38 6.65
N ASP A 90 -24.38 -14.04 7.92
CA ASP A 90 -23.93 -14.84 9.07
C ASP A 90 -24.65 -16.21 9.15
N THR A 91 -25.85 -16.37 8.58
CA THR A 91 -26.49 -17.72 8.46
C THR A 91 -25.77 -18.67 7.51
N GLY A 92 -24.91 -18.18 6.60
CA GLY A 92 -24.17 -19.00 5.62
C GLY A 92 -24.98 -19.75 4.56
N TYR A 93 -26.32 -19.61 4.51
CA TYR A 93 -27.15 -20.27 3.50
C TYR A 93 -27.10 -19.61 2.11
N VAL A 94 -26.46 -18.44 1.98
CA VAL A 94 -26.33 -17.74 0.69
C VAL A 94 -25.24 -18.41 -0.16
N PRO A 95 -25.57 -18.99 -1.32
CA PRO A 95 -24.57 -19.64 -2.17
C PRO A 95 -23.52 -18.66 -2.72
N ASP A 96 -22.28 -19.12 -2.82
CA ASP A 96 -21.14 -18.32 -3.29
C ASP A 96 -21.39 -17.61 -4.63
N PHE A 97 -22.15 -18.20 -5.57
CA PHE A 97 -22.47 -17.54 -6.85
C PHE A 97 -23.39 -16.31 -6.69
N ILE A 98 -24.26 -16.30 -5.66
CA ILE A 98 -25.09 -15.14 -5.29
C ILE A 98 -24.23 -14.08 -4.60
N LEU A 99 -23.38 -14.49 -3.64
CA LEU A 99 -22.43 -13.60 -2.98
C LEU A 99 -21.55 -12.87 -4.00
N ARG A 100 -20.90 -13.61 -4.91
CA ARG A 100 -20.06 -13.06 -5.99
C ARG A 100 -20.84 -12.11 -6.90
N ARG A 101 -22.10 -12.42 -7.26
CA ARG A 101 -22.96 -11.51 -8.05
C ARG A 101 -23.26 -10.21 -7.29
N GLY A 102 -23.52 -10.29 -5.99
CA GLY A 102 -23.70 -9.13 -5.10
C GLY A 102 -22.44 -8.27 -4.99
N ILE A 103 -21.28 -8.89 -4.73
CA ILE A 103 -19.98 -8.21 -4.64
C ILE A 103 -19.66 -7.50 -5.97
N ARG A 104 -19.80 -8.17 -7.12
CA ARG A 104 -19.60 -7.56 -8.45
C ARG A 104 -20.53 -6.36 -8.70
N TYR A 105 -21.76 -6.38 -8.16
CA TYR A 105 -22.68 -5.25 -8.22
C TYR A 105 -22.21 -4.08 -7.33
N LEU A 106 -21.79 -4.35 -6.09
CA LEU A 106 -21.22 -3.34 -5.20
C LEU A 106 -19.96 -2.70 -5.78
N ASN A 107 -19.08 -3.49 -6.40
CA ASN A 107 -17.88 -3.00 -7.08
C ASN A 107 -18.25 -2.06 -8.25
N ARG A 108 -19.22 -2.42 -9.10
CA ARG A 108 -19.74 -1.51 -10.14
C ARG A 108 -20.37 -0.24 -9.57
N LYS A 109 -21.11 -0.35 -8.46
CA LYS A 109 -21.70 0.80 -7.77
C LYS A 109 -20.61 1.76 -7.27
N ARG A 110 -19.55 1.23 -6.63
CA ARG A 110 -18.40 2.03 -6.18
C ARG A 110 -17.67 2.72 -7.35
N LEU A 111 -17.49 2.05 -8.49
CA LEU A 111 -16.92 2.69 -9.69
C LEU A 111 -17.78 3.84 -10.22
N ALA A 112 -19.12 3.71 -10.15
CA ALA A 112 -20.04 4.79 -10.50
C ALA A 112 -20.05 5.93 -9.47
N GLU A 113 -19.89 5.65 -8.17
CA GLU A 113 -19.76 6.64 -7.08
C GLU A 113 -18.44 7.44 -7.16
N LEU A 114 -17.37 6.84 -7.70
CA LEU A 114 -16.10 7.52 -7.93
C LEU A 114 -16.14 8.45 -9.15
N ASP A 115 -17.08 8.23 -10.08
CA ASP A 115 -17.45 8.99 -11.30
C ASP A 115 -16.32 9.54 -12.19
N TYR A 116 -15.11 9.02 -12.03
CA TYR A 116 -13.89 9.58 -12.62
C TYR A 116 -13.76 9.43 -14.15
N ARG A 117 -14.76 8.81 -14.78
CA ARG A 117 -14.82 8.59 -16.24
C ARG A 117 -15.71 9.59 -16.96
N ARG A 118 -16.56 10.35 -16.25
CA ARG A 118 -17.46 11.35 -16.84
C ARG A 118 -16.81 12.72 -16.90
N ASP A 119 -16.19 13.15 -15.80
CA ASP A 119 -15.49 14.43 -15.71
C ASP A 119 -14.09 14.20 -15.11
N LEU A 120 -13.07 14.29 -15.96
CA LEU A 120 -11.68 14.11 -15.55
C LEU A 120 -11.17 15.27 -14.69
N THR A 121 -11.68 16.48 -14.90
CA THR A 121 -11.27 17.69 -14.18
C THR A 121 -11.80 17.63 -12.75
N ALA A 122 -13.11 17.47 -12.57
CA ALA A 122 -13.72 17.35 -11.25
C ALA A 122 -13.18 16.14 -10.47
N ALA A 123 -12.88 15.02 -11.15
CA ALA A 123 -12.27 13.86 -10.52
C ALA A 123 -10.81 14.09 -10.10
N GLN A 124 -10.04 14.87 -10.86
CA GLN A 124 -8.69 15.25 -10.46
C GLN A 124 -8.68 16.29 -9.33
N GLU A 125 -9.59 17.27 -9.34
CA GLU A 125 -9.78 18.21 -8.24
C GLU A 125 -10.14 17.48 -6.94
N LYS A 126 -11.12 16.58 -6.98
CA LYS A 126 -11.51 15.73 -5.84
C LYS A 126 -10.34 14.88 -5.32
N LYS A 127 -9.52 14.31 -6.21
CA LYS A 127 -8.27 13.62 -5.84
C LYS A 127 -7.32 14.57 -5.12
N MET A 128 -7.04 15.75 -5.68
CA MET A 128 -6.08 16.69 -5.07
C MET A 128 -6.54 17.18 -3.69
N VAL A 129 -7.85 17.42 -3.49
CA VAL A 129 -8.41 17.71 -2.16
C VAL A 129 -8.15 16.58 -1.17
N TYR A 130 -8.32 15.32 -1.58
CA TYR A 130 -7.99 14.15 -0.75
C TYR A 130 -6.48 14.08 -0.43
N ILE A 131 -5.61 14.25 -1.43
CA ILE A 131 -4.14 14.24 -1.27
C ILE A 131 -3.65 15.34 -0.32
N GLU A 132 -4.15 16.57 -0.44
CA GLU A 132 -3.81 17.66 0.49
C GLU A 132 -4.44 17.46 1.88
N GLY A 133 -5.56 16.73 1.97
CA GLY A 133 -6.13 16.28 3.23
C GLY A 133 -5.23 15.30 3.99
N LEU A 134 -4.61 14.34 3.29
CA LEU A 134 -3.70 13.36 3.89
C LEU A 134 -2.51 13.99 4.62
N LYS A 135 -1.94 15.09 4.08
CA LYS A 135 -0.81 15.82 4.72
C LYS A 135 -1.16 16.42 6.09
N LYS A 136 -2.45 16.62 6.38
CA LYS A 136 -2.95 17.26 7.60
C LYS A 136 -3.45 16.27 8.66
N ARG A 137 -3.54 14.98 8.31
CA ARG A 137 -3.98 13.90 9.20
C ARG A 137 -2.82 13.40 10.09
N PRO A 138 -3.10 12.66 11.17
CA PRO A 138 -2.07 11.87 11.84
C PRO A 138 -1.46 10.80 10.91
N ILE A 139 -0.33 10.20 11.31
CA ILE A 139 0.35 9.15 10.52
C ILE A 139 -0.57 7.95 10.28
N ALA A 140 -1.28 7.52 11.33
CA ALA A 140 -2.24 6.43 11.32
C ALA A 140 -3.46 6.79 12.18
N GLU A 141 -4.59 6.17 11.88
CA GLU A 141 -5.86 6.34 12.59
C GLU A 141 -6.38 4.95 12.99
N HIS A 142 -6.99 4.82 14.17
CA HIS A 142 -7.58 3.56 14.66
C HIS A 142 -6.64 2.33 14.68
N THR A 143 -5.35 2.53 15.02
CA THR A 143 -4.32 1.47 15.01
C THR A 143 -4.68 0.27 15.91
N GLU A 144 -5.29 0.50 17.06
CA GLU A 144 -5.78 -0.54 17.98
C GLU A 144 -6.80 -1.47 17.29
N LYS A 145 -7.85 -0.91 16.70
CA LYS A 145 -8.89 -1.67 15.99
C LYS A 145 -8.37 -2.41 14.76
N ALA A 146 -7.38 -1.86 14.05
CA ALA A 146 -6.74 -2.56 12.95
C ALA A 146 -5.99 -3.83 13.43
N ASN A 147 -5.42 -3.79 14.63
CA ASN A 147 -4.77 -4.95 15.24
C ASN A 147 -5.78 -5.99 15.73
N GLU A 148 -6.83 -5.55 16.43
CA GLU A 148 -7.96 -6.40 16.87
C GLU A 148 -8.59 -7.18 15.68
N GLN A 149 -8.79 -6.51 14.54
CA GLN A 149 -9.50 -7.10 13.39
C GLN A 149 -8.73 -8.20 12.63
N HIS A 150 -7.39 -8.22 12.66
CA HIS A 150 -6.57 -9.17 11.88
C HIS A 150 -5.47 -9.89 12.66
N TYR A 151 -4.89 -9.27 13.68
CA TYR A 151 -3.66 -9.75 14.32
C TYR A 151 -3.88 -10.40 15.70
N GLU A 152 -5.10 -10.38 16.23
CA GLU A 152 -5.51 -11.17 17.40
C GLU A 152 -5.92 -12.62 17.05
N VAL A 153 -6.21 -12.91 15.78
CA VAL A 153 -6.45 -14.29 15.35
C VAL A 153 -5.12 -15.06 15.37
N ALA A 154 -5.10 -16.21 16.06
CA ALA A 154 -3.87 -16.95 16.31
C ALA A 154 -3.13 -17.34 15.02
N THR A 155 -1.79 -17.24 15.01
CA THR A 155 -0.91 -17.61 13.88
C THR A 155 -1.22 -19.00 13.29
N GLY A 156 -1.69 -19.94 14.13
CA GLY A 156 -2.14 -21.27 13.69
C GLY A 156 -3.31 -21.28 12.71
N PHE A 157 -4.25 -20.32 12.80
CA PHE A 157 -5.33 -20.15 11.82
C PHE A 157 -4.79 -19.80 10.43
N PHE A 158 -3.84 -18.87 10.37
CA PHE A 158 -3.21 -18.43 9.13
C PHE A 158 -2.35 -19.54 8.48
N HIS A 159 -1.69 -20.38 9.29
CA HIS A 159 -0.96 -21.55 8.79
C HIS A 159 -1.81 -22.53 7.98
N LEU A 160 -3.12 -22.61 8.24
CA LEU A 160 -4.01 -23.54 7.54
C LEU A 160 -4.26 -23.17 6.09
N HIS A 161 -4.21 -21.88 5.74
CA HIS A 161 -4.69 -21.38 4.44
C HIS A 161 -3.74 -20.45 3.69
N LEU A 162 -2.77 -19.82 4.36
CA LEU A 162 -1.68 -19.11 3.68
C LEU A 162 -0.72 -20.10 2.98
N GLY A 163 0.25 -19.57 2.25
CA GLY A 163 1.31 -20.38 1.65
C GLY A 163 2.46 -20.67 2.61
N ALA A 164 3.45 -21.43 2.13
CA ALA A 164 4.60 -21.85 2.91
C ALA A 164 5.49 -20.68 3.41
N ARG A 165 5.33 -19.48 2.86
CA ARG A 165 6.00 -18.25 3.30
C ARG A 165 5.20 -17.45 4.32
N MET A 166 3.98 -17.87 4.69
CA MET A 166 3.06 -17.08 5.53
C MET A 166 2.85 -15.66 4.98
N LYS A 167 2.79 -15.53 3.66
CA LYS A 167 2.71 -14.23 3.00
C LYS A 167 1.25 -13.77 2.90
N TYR A 168 0.80 -12.99 3.89
CA TYR A 168 -0.53 -12.39 3.90
C TYR A 168 -0.57 -11.09 3.06
N SER A 169 -0.32 -11.22 1.75
CA SER A 169 -0.38 -10.13 0.77
C SER A 169 -0.37 -10.70 -0.66
N SER A 170 -0.77 -9.89 -1.66
CA SER A 170 -0.86 -10.30 -3.06
C SER A 170 0.38 -11.06 -3.59
N CYS A 171 0.20 -12.28 -4.07
CA CYS A 171 1.24 -13.14 -4.66
C CYS A 171 1.35 -12.92 -6.18
N LEU A 172 2.36 -13.48 -6.86
CA LEU A 172 2.59 -13.28 -8.30
C LEU A 172 2.31 -14.57 -9.05
N TYR A 173 1.43 -14.51 -10.04
CA TYR A 173 1.11 -15.62 -10.94
C TYR A 173 1.59 -15.29 -12.35
N PRO A 174 2.84 -15.67 -12.71
CA PRO A 174 3.30 -15.65 -14.10
C PRO A 174 2.34 -16.40 -15.02
N GLU A 175 2.45 -16.14 -16.32
CA GLU A 175 1.71 -16.88 -17.34
C GLU A 175 1.95 -18.39 -17.19
N GLY A 176 0.87 -19.17 -17.27
CA GLY A 176 0.88 -20.62 -17.05
C GLY A 176 0.88 -21.09 -15.59
N LEU A 177 1.14 -20.25 -14.59
CA LEU A 177 1.08 -20.67 -13.18
C LEU A 177 -0.38 -20.80 -12.70
N ALA A 178 -0.75 -21.97 -12.19
CA ALA A 178 -2.11 -22.24 -11.75
C ALA A 178 -2.41 -21.62 -10.37
N THR A 179 -3.67 -21.25 -10.13
CA THR A 179 -4.14 -20.64 -8.87
C THR A 179 -3.81 -21.48 -7.64
N GLY A 180 -3.87 -22.81 -7.74
CA GLY A 180 -3.54 -23.72 -6.62
C GLY A 180 -2.05 -23.74 -6.24
N GLU A 181 -1.15 -23.22 -7.08
CA GLU A 181 0.31 -23.23 -6.86
C GLU A 181 0.79 -22.06 -5.97
N LEU A 182 -0.01 -21.69 -4.96
CA LEU A 182 0.20 -20.54 -4.09
C LEU A 182 1.63 -20.42 -3.55
N ASN A 183 2.25 -21.51 -3.09
CA ASN A 183 3.62 -21.48 -2.55
C ASN A 183 4.65 -21.02 -3.60
N LYS A 184 4.46 -21.38 -4.89
CA LYS A 184 5.30 -20.87 -5.98
C LYS A 184 4.98 -19.40 -6.26
N ALA A 185 3.72 -19.00 -6.17
CA ALA A 185 3.30 -17.62 -6.37
C ALA A 185 3.83 -16.66 -5.28
N GLU A 186 3.96 -17.13 -4.03
CA GLU A 186 4.66 -16.42 -2.95
C GLU A 186 6.13 -16.19 -3.32
N ASP A 187 6.87 -17.27 -3.63
CA ASP A 187 8.28 -17.21 -4.03
C ASP A 187 8.50 -16.31 -5.26
N HIS A 188 7.59 -16.34 -6.25
CA HIS A 188 7.66 -15.48 -7.43
C HIS A 188 7.50 -14.00 -7.10
N MET A 189 6.62 -13.65 -6.15
CA MET A 189 6.44 -12.26 -5.72
C MET A 189 7.60 -11.79 -4.84
N LEU A 190 8.09 -12.63 -3.93
CA LEU A 190 9.23 -12.33 -3.07
C LEU A 190 10.51 -12.12 -3.89
N GLU A 191 10.78 -12.96 -4.89
CA GLU A 191 11.89 -12.76 -5.82
C GLU A 191 11.73 -11.45 -6.62
N LEU A 192 10.51 -11.11 -7.07
CA LEU A 192 10.23 -9.85 -7.75
C LEU A 192 10.52 -8.63 -6.86
N TYR A 193 10.27 -8.70 -5.55
CA TYR A 193 10.70 -7.65 -4.62
C TYR A 193 12.21 -7.49 -4.63
N THR A 194 12.98 -8.59 -4.59
CA THR A 194 14.46 -8.51 -4.59
C THR A 194 15.01 -7.82 -5.84
N VAL A 195 14.36 -8.04 -7.00
CA VAL A 195 14.72 -7.40 -8.27
C VAL A 195 14.28 -5.93 -8.30
N ARG A 196 13.05 -5.60 -7.91
CA ARG A 196 12.52 -4.22 -7.95
C ARG A 196 13.14 -3.30 -6.90
N ALA A 197 13.46 -3.83 -5.72
CA ALA A 197 14.16 -3.12 -4.66
C ALA A 197 15.69 -3.07 -4.86
N GLN A 198 16.23 -3.71 -5.91
CA GLN A 198 17.67 -3.74 -6.22
C GLN A 198 18.48 -4.20 -5.00
N LEU A 199 18.17 -5.40 -4.50
CA LEU A 199 18.83 -5.99 -3.33
C LEU A 199 20.10 -6.73 -3.74
N GLU A 200 21.21 -6.35 -3.11
CA GLU A 200 22.54 -6.95 -3.28
C GLU A 200 23.01 -7.51 -1.94
N ASP A 201 23.98 -8.42 -1.98
CA ASP A 201 24.54 -9.01 -0.76
C ASP A 201 25.40 -7.99 0.03
N GLY A 202 25.37 -8.07 1.36
CA GLY A 202 26.07 -7.14 2.25
C GLY A 202 25.27 -5.89 2.66
N MET A 203 24.02 -5.72 2.21
CA MET A 203 23.17 -4.58 2.58
C MET A 203 22.61 -4.69 4.00
N ASP A 204 22.45 -3.54 4.67
CA ASP A 204 21.57 -3.36 5.82
C ASP A 204 20.13 -3.14 5.31
N ILE A 205 19.24 -4.10 5.58
CA ILE A 205 17.87 -4.15 5.04
C ILE A 205 16.85 -4.05 6.19
N LEU A 206 15.80 -3.25 6.03
CA LEU A 206 14.64 -3.20 6.92
C LEU A 206 13.38 -3.73 6.21
N ASP A 207 12.71 -4.71 6.81
CA ASP A 207 11.36 -5.18 6.48
C ASP A 207 10.37 -4.49 7.43
N LEU A 208 9.64 -3.49 6.91
CA LEU A 208 8.82 -2.54 7.67
C LEU A 208 7.33 -2.89 7.57
N GLY A 209 6.76 -3.40 8.66
CA GLY A 209 5.44 -4.05 8.66
C GLY A 209 5.56 -5.49 8.20
N CYS A 210 6.50 -6.25 8.77
CA CYS A 210 6.96 -7.54 8.22
C CYS A 210 5.92 -8.69 8.27
N GLY A 211 4.78 -8.52 8.96
CA GLY A 211 3.81 -9.59 9.20
C GLY A 211 4.46 -10.80 9.88
N TRP A 212 4.15 -12.00 9.42
CA TRP A 212 4.85 -13.25 9.82
C TRP A 212 6.24 -13.42 9.17
N GLY A 213 6.88 -12.35 8.71
CA GLY A 213 8.26 -12.34 8.22
C GLY A 213 8.47 -12.99 6.85
N SER A 214 7.42 -13.03 6.00
CA SER A 214 7.47 -13.67 4.69
C SER A 214 8.64 -13.19 3.80
N LEU A 215 9.00 -11.91 3.91
CA LEU A 215 10.14 -11.30 3.23
C LEU A 215 11.45 -11.48 4.02
N CYS A 216 11.53 -11.10 5.29
CA CYS A 216 12.78 -11.20 6.05
C CYS A 216 13.32 -12.64 6.15
N LEU A 217 12.45 -13.64 6.32
CA LEU A 217 12.82 -15.07 6.31
C LEU A 217 13.20 -15.54 4.91
N TYR A 218 12.50 -15.08 3.86
CA TYR A 218 12.91 -15.36 2.47
C TYR A 218 14.31 -14.82 2.17
N LEU A 219 14.65 -13.61 2.64
CA LEU A 219 15.99 -13.04 2.40
C LEU A 219 17.11 -13.80 3.13
N CYS A 220 16.86 -14.33 4.33
CA CYS A 220 17.79 -15.22 5.01
C CYS A 220 18.00 -16.52 4.22
N GLU A 221 16.91 -17.12 3.74
CA GLU A 221 16.88 -18.41 3.04
C GLU A 221 17.33 -18.36 1.59
N ALA A 222 17.14 -17.23 0.91
CA ALA A 222 17.11 -17.12 -0.55
C ALA A 222 18.29 -17.83 -1.19
N ARG A 223 18.08 -18.55 -2.28
CA ARG A 223 19.13 -19.32 -2.97
C ARG A 223 19.20 -18.89 -4.43
N PHE A 224 20.37 -19.06 -5.05
CA PHE A 224 20.49 -18.89 -6.50
C PHE A 224 19.68 -19.95 -7.24
N ARG A 225 18.51 -19.58 -7.79
CA ARG A 225 17.70 -20.48 -8.61
C ARG A 225 18.44 -20.84 -9.91
N ARG A 226 18.78 -22.12 -10.09
CA ARG A 226 19.16 -22.65 -11.41
C ARG A 226 17.94 -22.61 -12.33
N GLY A 227 18.06 -21.96 -13.49
CA GLY A 227 17.11 -22.07 -14.60
C GLY A 227 15.83 -21.23 -14.54
N GLY A 228 15.63 -20.37 -13.54
CA GLY A 228 14.51 -19.42 -13.54
C GLY A 228 14.77 -18.24 -14.49
N GLY A 229 13.81 -17.93 -15.38
CA GLY A 229 13.95 -16.94 -16.44
C GLY A 229 13.93 -15.47 -16.01
N ILE A 230 14.90 -15.02 -15.22
CA ILE A 230 15.32 -13.60 -15.10
C ILE A 230 16.85 -13.56 -15.13
N SER A 231 17.43 -12.94 -16.16
CA SER A 231 18.82 -13.14 -16.58
C SER A 231 19.90 -12.35 -15.80
N LEU A 232 19.81 -12.30 -14.46
CA LEU A 232 20.81 -11.62 -13.61
C LEU A 232 21.67 -12.56 -12.73
N ALA A 233 21.30 -13.83 -12.58
CA ALA A 233 21.99 -14.76 -11.67
C ALA A 233 23.32 -15.36 -12.19
N ARG A 234 23.83 -14.97 -13.36
CA ARG A 234 24.95 -15.68 -14.03
C ARG A 234 26.36 -15.43 -13.48
N LEU A 235 26.61 -14.37 -12.70
CA LEU A 235 27.98 -14.06 -12.23
C LEU A 235 28.36 -14.70 -10.89
N ALA A 236 27.41 -14.94 -9.98
CA ALA A 236 27.70 -15.44 -8.62
C ALA A 236 28.04 -16.94 -8.56
N CYS A 237 27.69 -17.74 -9.58
CA CYS A 237 27.67 -19.20 -9.49
C CYS A 237 29.04 -19.90 -9.67
N ARG A 238 30.17 -19.17 -9.76
CA ARG A 238 31.51 -19.77 -9.96
C ARG A 238 32.22 -20.28 -8.70
N ARG A 239 31.68 -20.08 -7.49
CA ARG A 239 32.31 -20.50 -6.22
C ARG A 239 31.68 -21.71 -5.51
N ALA A 240 30.61 -22.28 -6.03
CA ALA A 240 29.95 -23.45 -5.43
C ALA A 240 30.71 -24.77 -5.68
N ARG A 241 31.88 -24.92 -5.06
CA ARG A 241 32.54 -26.23 -4.84
C ARG A 241 32.27 -26.67 -3.38
N HIS A 242 31.92 -27.94 -3.19
CA HIS A 242 31.56 -28.59 -1.90
C HIS A 242 30.14 -28.32 -1.34
N GLY A 243 29.11 -28.85 -2.01
CA GLY A 243 27.92 -29.49 -1.39
C GLY A 243 26.98 -28.71 -0.45
N ARG A 244 27.35 -27.52 0.03
CA ARG A 244 26.52 -26.68 0.91
C ARG A 244 25.72 -25.70 0.05
N GLU A 245 24.41 -25.71 0.21
CA GLU A 245 23.52 -24.76 -0.45
C GLU A 245 23.74 -23.37 0.16
N MET A 246 24.34 -22.47 -0.61
CA MET A 246 24.71 -21.14 -0.15
C MET A 246 23.56 -20.15 -0.34
N SER A 247 23.31 -19.32 0.67
CA SER A 247 22.35 -18.20 0.57
C SER A 247 22.77 -17.20 -0.53
N LYS A 248 21.79 -16.49 -1.06
CA LYS A 248 21.88 -15.38 -2.02
C LYS A 248 22.29 -14.08 -1.33
N TYR A 249 22.01 -13.96 -0.03
CA TYR A 249 22.26 -12.77 0.80
C TYR A 249 22.96 -13.11 2.15
N PRO A 250 24.07 -13.90 2.15
CA PRO A 250 24.70 -14.37 3.38
C PRO A 250 25.35 -13.27 4.23
N ASN A 251 25.68 -12.11 3.64
CA ASN A 251 26.31 -10.97 4.32
C ASN A 251 25.31 -9.83 4.62
N CYS A 252 24.08 -9.89 4.11
CA CYS A 252 23.05 -8.91 4.45
C CYS A 252 22.68 -8.97 5.94
N LYS A 253 22.43 -7.81 6.54
CA LYS A 253 21.89 -7.67 7.90
C LYS A 253 20.43 -7.26 7.79
N ILE A 254 19.53 -8.15 8.20
CA ILE A 254 18.10 -7.99 8.01
C ILE A 254 17.48 -7.58 9.36
N SER A 255 16.78 -6.47 9.36
CA SER A 255 15.93 -6.02 10.46
C SER A 255 14.48 -6.18 10.06
N ALA A 256 13.63 -6.66 10.96
CA ALA A 256 12.19 -6.76 10.75
C ALA A 256 11.47 -5.98 11.85
N LEU A 257 10.48 -5.16 11.49
CA LEU A 257 9.64 -4.41 12.44
C LEU A 257 8.18 -4.85 12.26
N SER A 258 7.58 -5.33 13.35
CA SER A 258 6.14 -5.59 13.47
C SER A 258 5.61 -4.86 14.71
N ASN A 259 4.30 -4.59 14.75
CA ASN A 259 3.62 -4.11 15.96
C ASN A 259 3.06 -5.26 16.83
N SER A 260 3.15 -6.52 16.38
CA SER A 260 2.60 -7.71 17.05
C SER A 260 3.68 -8.60 17.66
N ASN A 261 3.53 -8.94 18.95
CA ASN A 261 4.42 -9.87 19.64
C ASN A 261 4.31 -11.30 19.07
N GLY A 262 3.11 -11.78 18.78
CA GLY A 262 2.91 -13.13 18.21
C GLY A 262 3.51 -13.31 16.82
N GLN A 263 3.58 -12.24 16.02
CA GLN A 263 4.31 -12.23 14.75
C GLN A 263 5.82 -12.31 14.99
N ARG A 264 6.35 -11.54 15.94
CA ARG A 264 7.78 -11.58 16.32
C ARG A 264 8.19 -12.96 16.83
N GLU A 265 7.44 -13.54 17.76
CA GLU A 265 7.69 -14.88 18.32
C GLU A 265 7.75 -15.95 17.23
N TYR A 266 6.84 -15.89 16.25
CA TYR A 266 6.86 -16.77 15.09
C TYR A 266 8.17 -16.62 14.27
N ILE A 267 8.56 -15.39 13.93
CA ILE A 267 9.77 -15.11 13.13
C ILE A 267 11.02 -15.58 13.87
N GLU A 268 11.17 -15.25 15.16
CA GLU A 268 12.30 -15.66 16.00
C GLU A 268 12.35 -17.19 16.15
N GLY A 269 11.18 -17.85 16.27
CA GLY A 269 11.06 -19.32 16.27
C GLY A 269 11.57 -19.96 14.99
N VAL A 270 11.13 -19.48 13.82
CA VAL A 270 11.60 -19.98 12.51
C VAL A 270 13.09 -19.69 12.31
N ALA A 271 13.56 -18.49 12.68
CA ALA A 271 14.96 -18.10 12.56
C ALA A 271 15.87 -18.98 13.43
N LYS A 272 15.46 -19.28 14.66
CA LYS A 272 16.16 -20.20 15.57
C LYS A 272 16.17 -21.63 15.01
N ALA A 273 15.03 -22.13 14.54
CA ALA A 273 14.91 -23.48 13.99
C ALA A 273 15.76 -23.69 12.72
N LYS A 274 15.92 -22.67 11.88
CA LYS A 274 16.75 -22.71 10.66
C LYS A 274 18.17 -22.18 10.85
N GLY A 275 18.53 -21.74 12.06
CA GLY A 275 19.88 -21.29 12.42
C GLY A 275 20.32 -19.96 11.79
N PHE A 276 19.39 -19.06 11.47
CA PHE A 276 19.73 -17.75 10.90
C PHE A 276 20.37 -16.84 11.96
N LYS A 277 21.47 -16.20 11.57
CA LYS A 277 22.29 -15.33 12.45
C LYS A 277 22.30 -13.86 12.03
N ASN A 278 21.65 -13.54 10.92
CA ASN A 278 21.67 -12.24 10.28
C ASN A 278 20.30 -11.54 10.27
N LEU A 279 19.36 -12.02 11.10
CA LEU A 279 18.03 -11.44 11.30
C LEU A 279 17.90 -10.87 12.72
N THR A 280 17.30 -9.69 12.84
CA THR A 280 16.92 -9.07 14.12
C THR A 280 15.47 -8.60 14.02
N VAL A 281 14.63 -8.98 14.98
CA VAL A 281 13.21 -8.61 15.00
C VAL A 281 12.95 -7.59 16.11
N TYR A 282 12.21 -6.54 15.75
CA TYR A 282 11.80 -5.46 16.65
C TYR A 282 10.28 -5.46 16.76
N THR A 283 9.75 -5.22 17.97
CA THR A 283 8.32 -4.89 18.17
C THR A 283 8.17 -3.39 18.35
N GLY A 284 7.23 -2.75 17.64
CA GLY A 284 6.81 -1.37 17.88
C GLY A 284 5.88 -0.80 16.81
N ASP A 285 5.06 0.18 17.17
CA ASP A 285 4.23 0.91 16.22
C ASP A 285 5.10 1.86 15.37
N VAL A 286 4.98 1.78 14.04
CA VAL A 286 5.71 2.64 13.09
C VAL A 286 5.46 4.14 13.31
N LYS A 287 4.32 4.52 13.90
CA LYS A 287 4.00 5.90 14.30
C LYS A 287 5.03 6.46 15.28
N ASP A 288 5.35 5.71 16.33
CA ASP A 288 6.12 6.19 17.48
C ASP A 288 7.55 5.62 17.52
N PHE A 289 7.78 4.41 17.01
CA PHE A 289 9.08 3.71 17.02
C PHE A 289 10.20 4.51 16.35
N GLN A 290 11.40 4.52 16.94
CA GLN A 290 12.60 5.11 16.36
C GLN A 290 13.81 4.18 16.55
N PHE A 291 14.64 4.07 15.52
CA PHE A 291 15.96 3.46 15.65
C PHE A 291 16.91 4.45 16.32
N GLU A 292 17.72 3.96 17.27
CA GLU A 292 18.77 4.72 17.96
C GLU A 292 19.72 5.42 16.98
N LYS A 293 20.07 4.72 15.89
CA LYS A 293 20.92 5.23 14.82
C LYS A 293 20.11 5.52 13.55
N GLN A 294 20.05 6.80 13.18
CA GLN A 294 19.58 7.28 11.88
C GLN A 294 20.60 6.93 10.78
N GLY A 295 20.15 6.89 9.52
CA GLY A 295 21.03 6.56 8.38
C GLY A 295 21.61 5.14 8.44
N ARG A 296 20.83 4.17 8.91
CA ARG A 296 21.25 2.77 9.12
C ARG A 296 21.08 1.87 7.90
N PHE A 297 20.05 2.07 7.08
CA PHE A 297 19.64 1.07 6.08
C PHE A 297 20.00 1.48 4.65
N ASP A 298 20.51 0.53 3.85
CA ASP A 298 20.65 0.70 2.40
C ASP A 298 19.30 0.53 1.69
N ARG A 299 18.43 -0.31 2.29
CA ARG A 299 17.10 -0.66 1.78
C ARG A 299 16.07 -0.72 2.89
N VAL A 300 14.94 -0.07 2.69
CA VAL A 300 13.70 -0.31 3.44
C VAL A 300 12.70 -0.92 2.46
N LEU A 301 12.01 -1.97 2.86
CA LEU A 301 10.91 -2.58 2.11
C LEU A 301 9.67 -2.55 3.00
N SER A 302 8.51 -2.24 2.43
CA SER A 302 7.23 -2.30 3.13
C SER A 302 6.19 -2.93 2.23
N ILE A 303 5.48 -3.95 2.73
CA ILE A 303 4.58 -4.81 1.97
C ILE A 303 3.23 -4.82 2.67
N GLU A 304 2.21 -4.17 2.10
CA GLU A 304 0.85 -4.08 2.67
C GLU A 304 0.90 -3.59 4.15
N MET A 305 1.24 -2.31 4.29
CA MET A 305 1.27 -1.58 5.57
C MET A 305 0.80 -0.13 5.38
N PHE A 306 1.21 0.52 4.28
CA PHE A 306 0.91 1.92 3.97
C PHE A 306 -0.60 2.21 3.82
N GLU A 307 -1.44 1.21 3.56
CA GLU A 307 -2.90 1.31 3.54
C GLU A 307 -3.51 1.61 4.92
N HIS A 308 -2.82 1.28 6.01
CA HIS A 308 -3.22 1.64 7.38
C HIS A 308 -2.78 3.06 7.75
N MET A 309 -2.02 3.72 6.88
CA MET A 309 -1.43 5.04 7.09
C MET A 309 -2.21 6.11 6.31
N LYS A 310 -2.14 7.35 6.81
CA LYS A 310 -2.75 8.54 6.19
C LYS A 310 -1.70 9.57 5.82
N ASN A 311 -0.88 10.04 6.77
CA ASN A 311 0.11 11.08 6.49
C ASN A 311 1.39 10.52 5.86
N TYR A 312 1.32 10.27 4.55
CA TYR A 312 2.44 9.76 3.76
C TYR A 312 3.64 10.72 3.73
N GLU A 313 3.44 12.05 3.83
CA GLU A 313 4.58 12.99 3.87
C GLU A 313 5.44 12.77 5.10
N PHE A 314 4.82 12.70 6.29
CA PHE A 314 5.54 12.44 7.54
C PHE A 314 6.13 11.03 7.57
N LEU A 315 5.39 10.01 7.11
CA LEU A 315 5.88 8.62 7.07
C LEU A 315 7.13 8.49 6.18
N LEU A 316 7.10 9.07 4.97
CA LEU A 316 8.23 9.01 4.05
C LEU A 316 9.42 9.82 4.57
N ALA A 317 9.20 10.93 5.28
CA ALA A 317 10.25 11.68 5.97
C ALA A 317 10.92 10.85 7.09
N LYS A 318 10.12 10.15 7.89
CA LYS A 318 10.61 9.27 8.97
C LYS A 318 11.45 8.12 8.39
N ILE A 319 10.98 7.48 7.32
CA ILE A 319 11.73 6.45 6.60
C ILE A 319 13.01 7.01 5.95
N ALA A 320 12.96 8.24 5.41
CA ALA A 320 14.14 8.92 4.88
C ALA A 320 15.20 9.16 5.98
N GLY A 321 14.80 9.43 7.23
CA GLY A 321 15.72 9.49 8.37
C GLY A 321 16.51 8.18 8.57
N TRP A 322 15.83 7.04 8.47
CA TRP A 322 16.43 5.72 8.67
C TRP A 322 17.34 5.25 7.52
N LEU A 323 17.16 5.78 6.31
CA LEU A 323 17.95 5.43 5.12
C LEU A 323 19.33 6.11 5.10
N LYS A 324 20.38 5.35 4.72
CA LYS A 324 21.71 5.87 4.34
C LYS A 324 21.59 6.86 3.15
N PRO A 325 22.56 7.76 2.92
CA PRO A 325 22.66 8.49 1.66
C PRO A 325 22.63 7.53 0.46
N GLY A 326 21.81 7.80 -0.55
CA GLY A 326 21.58 6.88 -1.68
C GLY A 326 20.76 5.62 -1.35
N GLY A 327 20.30 5.46 -0.10
CA GLY A 327 19.41 4.38 0.31
C GLY A 327 18.04 4.47 -0.35
N MET A 328 17.38 3.33 -0.52
CA MET A 328 16.10 3.23 -1.25
C MET A 328 14.98 2.62 -0.41
N LEU A 329 13.76 3.09 -0.63
CA LEU A 329 12.53 2.50 -0.10
C LEU A 329 11.78 1.79 -1.24
N PHE A 330 11.44 0.52 -1.04
CA PHE A 330 10.49 -0.21 -1.87
C PHE A 330 9.14 -0.34 -1.16
N VAL A 331 8.04 -0.02 -1.85
CA VAL A 331 6.68 -0.17 -1.31
C VAL A 331 5.87 -1.09 -2.23
N HIS A 332 5.21 -2.10 -1.64
CA HIS A 332 4.09 -2.82 -2.23
C HIS A 332 2.84 -2.39 -1.45
N ILE A 333 1.83 -1.89 -2.17
CA ILE A 333 0.53 -1.52 -1.61
C ILE A 333 -0.59 -1.81 -2.63
N PHE A 334 -1.74 -2.31 -2.20
CA PHE A 334 -2.92 -2.38 -3.05
C PHE A 334 -3.44 -0.99 -3.43
N VAL A 335 -3.97 -0.85 -4.65
CA VAL A 335 -4.42 0.44 -5.18
C VAL A 335 -5.64 0.29 -6.08
N HIS A 336 -6.46 1.33 -6.12
CA HIS A 336 -7.38 1.57 -7.22
C HIS A 336 -6.64 2.33 -8.35
N ARG A 337 -7.02 2.10 -9.60
CA ARG A 337 -6.22 2.50 -10.77
C ARG A 337 -6.03 4.00 -10.92
N GLN A 338 -7.00 4.80 -10.46
CA GLN A 338 -7.03 6.26 -10.69
C GLN A 338 -7.53 7.12 -9.53
N GLN A 339 -8.32 6.60 -8.58
CA GLN A 339 -8.96 7.41 -7.53
C GLN A 339 -8.75 6.83 -6.12
N PRO A 340 -8.36 7.65 -5.14
CA PRO A 340 -8.24 7.21 -3.76
C PRO A 340 -9.57 7.33 -3.01
N TYR A 341 -9.74 6.56 -1.93
CA TYR A 341 -10.84 6.70 -0.96
C TYR A 341 -10.49 5.99 0.36
N ASP A 342 -11.17 6.37 1.45
CA ASP A 342 -11.07 5.67 2.74
C ASP A 342 -12.07 4.52 2.86
N PHE A 343 -11.74 3.54 3.71
CA PHE A 343 -12.66 2.49 4.15
C PHE A 343 -13.40 2.93 5.42
N VAL A 344 -14.60 3.48 5.24
CA VAL A 344 -15.46 3.97 6.32
C VAL A 344 -16.35 2.84 6.86
N ALA A 345 -16.21 2.50 8.14
CA ALA A 345 -16.92 1.39 8.78
C ALA A 345 -18.45 1.51 8.67
N ASP A 346 -18.98 2.71 8.91
CA ASP A 346 -20.42 3.00 8.82
C ASP A 346 -20.97 2.99 7.39
N GLU A 347 -20.15 2.80 6.36
CA GLU A 347 -20.58 2.75 4.95
C GLU A 347 -20.53 1.35 4.34
N SER A 348 -19.68 0.44 4.83
CA SER A 348 -19.59 -0.91 4.27
C SER A 348 -19.32 -1.99 5.32
N TRP A 349 -19.93 -3.16 5.10
CA TRP A 349 -19.65 -4.38 5.88
C TRP A 349 -18.15 -4.71 5.89
N MET A 350 -17.49 -4.53 4.75
CA MET A 350 -16.06 -4.83 4.61
C MET A 350 -15.17 -3.93 5.47
N ALA A 351 -15.45 -2.62 5.48
CA ALA A 351 -14.75 -1.69 6.37
C ALA A 351 -15.05 -1.99 7.85
N LYS A 352 -16.33 -2.24 8.20
CA LYS A 352 -16.76 -2.53 9.58
C LYS A 352 -16.00 -3.70 10.20
N HIS A 353 -15.77 -4.78 9.45
CA HIS A 353 -15.21 -6.02 10.00
C HIS A 353 -13.70 -6.21 9.73
N PHE A 354 -13.13 -5.65 8.65
CA PHE A 354 -11.74 -5.94 8.25
C PHE A 354 -10.91 -4.73 7.78
N PHE A 355 -11.48 -3.53 7.61
CA PHE A 355 -10.68 -2.37 7.14
C PHE A 355 -11.09 -1.06 7.83
N THR A 356 -11.36 -1.10 9.14
CA THR A 356 -11.78 0.11 9.87
C THR A 356 -10.67 1.16 9.83
N GLY A 357 -10.92 2.28 9.15
CA GLY A 357 -9.94 3.37 9.01
C GLY A 357 -8.91 3.15 7.90
N GLY A 358 -8.96 2.06 7.14
CA GLY A 358 -8.03 1.80 6.03
C GLY A 358 -8.11 2.82 4.89
N THR A 359 -7.10 2.81 4.02
CA THR A 359 -6.98 3.62 2.81
C THR A 359 -6.98 2.71 1.58
N MET A 360 -7.77 3.04 0.54
CA MET A 360 -7.51 2.60 -0.82
C MET A 360 -6.85 3.76 -1.57
N PRO A 361 -5.52 3.74 -1.82
CA PRO A 361 -4.86 4.77 -2.60
C PRO A 361 -5.21 4.67 -4.09
N ALA A 362 -4.99 5.75 -4.83
CA ALA A 362 -4.82 5.67 -6.27
C ALA A 362 -3.39 5.21 -6.60
N PHE A 363 -3.19 4.61 -7.77
CA PHE A 363 -1.85 4.22 -8.22
C PHE A 363 -0.84 5.40 -8.30
N ASP A 364 -1.31 6.64 -8.45
CA ASP A 364 -0.48 7.85 -8.42
C ASP A 364 -0.37 8.52 -7.03
N THR A 365 -1.11 8.06 -6.00
CA THR A 365 -1.17 8.72 -4.68
C THR A 365 0.21 8.98 -4.07
N LEU A 366 1.11 7.98 -4.04
CA LEU A 366 2.43 8.15 -3.44
C LEU A 366 3.37 9.06 -4.25
N SER A 367 3.05 9.36 -5.52
CA SER A 367 3.86 10.27 -6.35
C SER A 367 3.75 11.74 -5.92
N TYR A 368 2.72 12.11 -5.16
CA TYR A 368 2.50 13.46 -4.65
C TYR A 368 3.30 13.77 -3.36
N PHE A 369 3.96 12.78 -2.74
CA PHE A 369 4.63 12.90 -1.44
C PHE A 369 6.16 12.81 -1.55
N GLN A 370 6.74 13.55 -2.50
CA GLN A 370 8.18 13.50 -2.82
C GLN A 370 9.00 14.60 -2.13
N ARG A 371 8.73 14.89 -0.85
CA ARG A 371 9.47 15.92 -0.09
C ARG A 371 10.88 15.45 0.28
N ASP A 372 11.00 14.25 0.85
CA ASP A 372 12.26 13.69 1.39
C ASP A 372 12.82 12.51 0.56
N LEU A 373 11.98 11.89 -0.28
CA LEU A 373 12.36 10.81 -1.20
C LEU A 373 11.93 11.16 -2.64
N TRP A 374 12.69 10.73 -3.64
CA TRP A 374 12.30 10.79 -5.06
C TRP A 374 11.74 9.44 -5.53
N LEU A 375 10.59 9.45 -6.20
CA LEU A 375 10.07 8.29 -6.90
C LEU A 375 10.93 8.01 -8.14
N ARG A 376 11.65 6.89 -8.15
CA ARG A 376 12.51 6.47 -9.28
C ARG A 376 11.74 5.64 -10.30
N LYS A 377 10.92 4.69 -9.82
CA LYS A 377 10.12 3.78 -10.67
C LYS A 377 8.82 3.42 -9.97
N ALA A 378 7.76 3.26 -10.75
CA ALA A 378 6.48 2.69 -10.31
C ALA A 378 6.05 1.59 -11.29
N TRP A 379 5.41 0.55 -10.78
CA TRP A 379 4.88 -0.56 -11.58
C TRP A 379 3.49 -0.92 -11.08
N TYR A 380 2.53 -1.01 -11.99
CA TYR A 380 1.23 -1.60 -11.70
C TYR A 380 1.29 -3.11 -11.92
N VAL A 381 0.82 -3.88 -10.96
CA VAL A 381 0.62 -5.34 -11.05
C VAL A 381 -0.88 -5.60 -11.14
N SER A 382 -1.32 -6.32 -12.19
CA SER A 382 -2.73 -6.66 -12.42
C SER A 382 -3.35 -7.27 -11.16
N GLY A 383 -4.53 -6.78 -10.77
CA GLY A 383 -5.28 -7.31 -9.64
C GLY A 383 -5.62 -8.80 -9.76
N GLU A 384 -5.63 -9.39 -10.95
CA GLU A 384 -5.83 -10.85 -11.12
C GLU A 384 -4.84 -11.69 -10.29
N ASN A 385 -3.66 -11.13 -9.99
CA ASN A 385 -2.68 -11.72 -9.08
C ASN A 385 -3.21 -11.81 -7.64
N TYR A 386 -3.79 -10.73 -7.12
CA TYR A 386 -4.43 -10.74 -5.80
C TYR A 386 -5.72 -11.55 -5.83
N GLY A 387 -6.48 -11.47 -6.92
CA GLY A 387 -7.64 -12.31 -7.19
C GLY A 387 -7.34 -13.79 -6.99
N LYS A 388 -6.38 -14.32 -7.76
CA LYS A 388 -5.88 -15.70 -7.63
C LYS A 388 -5.33 -16.01 -6.24
N THR A 389 -4.60 -15.08 -5.61
CA THR A 389 -4.10 -15.25 -4.24
C THR A 389 -5.25 -15.51 -3.27
N SER A 390 -6.32 -14.73 -3.36
CA SER A 390 -7.47 -14.82 -2.47
C SER A 390 -8.34 -16.04 -2.74
N GLU A 391 -8.51 -16.44 -4.01
CA GLU A 391 -9.13 -17.73 -4.36
C GLU A 391 -8.36 -18.92 -3.80
N ALA A 392 -7.01 -18.87 -3.81
CA ALA A 392 -6.18 -19.93 -3.25
C ALA A 392 -6.28 -20.00 -1.71
N TRP A 393 -6.34 -18.86 -1.03
CA TRP A 393 -6.60 -18.80 0.42
C TRP A 393 -8.00 -19.32 0.77
N LEU A 394 -9.04 -18.91 0.04
CA LEU A 394 -10.40 -19.39 0.22
C LEU A 394 -10.49 -20.91 0.08
N ALA A 395 -9.94 -21.47 -1.01
CA ALA A 395 -9.97 -22.90 -1.25
C ALA A 395 -9.23 -23.71 -0.16
N ARG A 396 -8.13 -23.19 0.38
CA ARG A 396 -7.41 -23.82 1.50
C ARG A 396 -8.15 -23.65 2.84
N LEU A 397 -8.76 -22.50 3.10
CA LEU A 397 -9.58 -22.27 4.29
C LEU A 397 -10.78 -23.22 4.33
N ASP A 398 -11.48 -23.38 3.19
CA ASP A 398 -12.62 -24.29 3.05
C ASP A 398 -12.19 -25.76 3.26
N ALA A 399 -11.04 -26.15 2.71
CA ALA A 399 -10.47 -27.48 2.94
C ALA A 399 -9.98 -27.72 4.39
N ALA A 400 -9.66 -26.65 5.13
CA ALA A 400 -9.15 -26.71 6.50
C ALA A 400 -10.19 -26.31 7.57
N ARG A 401 -11.48 -26.29 7.21
CA ARG A 401 -12.61 -25.79 8.02
C ARG A 401 -12.55 -26.19 9.49
N ASP A 402 -12.43 -27.49 9.79
CA ASP A 402 -12.49 -27.98 11.17
C ASP A 402 -11.28 -27.53 12.00
N GLY A 403 -10.12 -27.36 11.35
CA GLY A 403 -8.95 -26.74 11.96
C GLY A 403 -9.14 -25.25 12.22
N ALA A 404 -9.73 -24.55 11.24
CA ALA A 404 -10.02 -23.13 11.34
C ALA A 404 -11.00 -22.83 12.48
N LEU A 405 -12.10 -23.59 12.58
CA LEU A 405 -13.10 -23.43 13.64
C LEU A 405 -12.50 -23.57 15.05
N ARG A 406 -11.57 -24.50 15.29
CA ARG A 406 -10.92 -24.64 16.60
C ARG A 406 -10.12 -23.39 17.01
N PHE A 407 -9.43 -22.74 16.06
CA PHE A 407 -8.75 -21.48 16.35
C PHE A 407 -9.75 -20.32 16.54
N LEU A 408 -10.77 -20.26 15.70
CA LEU A 408 -11.80 -19.21 15.78
C LEU A 408 -12.66 -19.31 17.06
N GLU A 409 -12.92 -20.51 17.57
CA GLU A 409 -13.61 -20.73 18.84
C GLU A 409 -12.81 -20.20 20.03
N ALA A 410 -11.49 -20.44 20.04
CA ALA A 410 -10.59 -19.91 21.05
C ALA A 410 -10.44 -18.38 20.97
N THR A 411 -10.45 -17.78 19.77
CA THR A 411 -10.37 -16.33 19.58
C THR A 411 -11.70 -15.61 19.87
N TYR A 412 -12.84 -16.16 19.47
CA TYR A 412 -14.14 -15.46 19.48
C TYR A 412 -15.13 -15.97 20.54
N GLY A 413 -14.71 -16.86 21.43
CA GLY A 413 -15.45 -17.19 22.66
C GLY A 413 -16.62 -18.16 22.47
N GLY A 414 -16.49 -19.17 21.60
CA GLY A 414 -17.45 -20.26 21.48
C GLY A 414 -17.76 -20.70 20.05
N PRO A 415 -18.41 -21.86 19.87
CA PRO A 415 -18.58 -22.50 18.56
C PRO A 415 -19.52 -21.74 17.63
N GLU A 416 -20.56 -21.08 18.17
CA GLU A 416 -21.48 -20.24 17.37
C GLU A 416 -20.74 -19.03 16.76
N GLN A 417 -19.91 -18.35 17.55
CA GLN A 417 -19.11 -17.23 17.06
C GLN A 417 -18.01 -17.70 16.10
N ALA A 418 -17.40 -18.87 16.35
CA ALA A 418 -16.43 -19.48 15.43
C ALA A 418 -17.05 -19.71 14.04
N GLU A 419 -18.27 -20.25 14.00
CA GLU A 419 -19.04 -20.48 12.78
C GLU A 419 -19.40 -19.19 12.05
N ILE A 420 -19.80 -18.14 12.77
CA ILE A 420 -20.06 -16.82 12.19
C ILE A 420 -18.75 -16.28 11.58
N TRP A 421 -17.68 -16.19 12.36
CA TRP A 421 -16.41 -15.64 11.89
C TRP A 421 -15.78 -16.43 10.76
N PHE A 422 -15.91 -17.76 10.73
CA PHE A 422 -15.49 -18.59 9.60
C PHE A 422 -16.16 -18.15 8.30
N ARG A 423 -17.48 -17.92 8.32
CA ARG A 423 -18.22 -17.40 7.15
C ARG A 423 -17.77 -15.99 6.79
N ARG A 424 -17.52 -15.12 7.77
CA ARG A 424 -17.00 -13.76 7.52
C ARG A 424 -15.62 -13.79 6.86
N TRP A 425 -14.71 -14.67 7.28
CA TRP A 425 -13.42 -14.91 6.63
C TRP A 425 -13.57 -15.41 5.19
N ARG A 426 -14.50 -16.36 4.92
CA ARG A 426 -14.84 -16.77 3.54
C ARG A 426 -15.33 -15.59 2.69
N ILE A 427 -16.27 -14.79 3.22
CA ILE A 427 -16.83 -13.62 2.52
C ILE A 427 -15.75 -12.56 2.26
N PHE A 428 -14.81 -12.36 3.19
CA PHE A 428 -13.65 -11.49 2.98
C PHE A 428 -12.79 -11.95 1.80
N TYR A 429 -12.40 -13.23 1.72
CA TYR A 429 -11.63 -13.71 0.57
C TYR A 429 -12.43 -13.71 -0.74
N LEU A 430 -13.74 -14.00 -0.70
CA LEU A 430 -14.63 -13.80 -1.86
C LEU A 430 -14.66 -12.33 -2.31
N ALA A 431 -14.70 -11.38 -1.37
CA ALA A 431 -14.75 -9.96 -1.67
C ALA A 431 -13.44 -9.45 -2.28
N VAL A 432 -12.30 -9.83 -1.71
CA VAL A 432 -10.96 -9.53 -2.26
C VAL A 432 -10.81 -10.16 -3.64
N ALA A 433 -11.17 -11.43 -3.82
CA ALA A 433 -11.10 -12.12 -5.11
C ALA A 433 -11.86 -11.38 -6.23
N GLU A 434 -13.11 -10.99 -5.97
CA GLU A 434 -14.00 -10.31 -6.93
C GLU A 434 -13.70 -8.81 -7.11
N LEU A 435 -13.06 -8.16 -6.13
CA LEU A 435 -12.56 -6.80 -6.24
C LEU A 435 -11.36 -6.73 -7.17
N PHE A 436 -10.31 -7.51 -6.87
CA PHE A 436 -9.07 -7.43 -7.64
C PHE A 436 -9.15 -8.17 -8.99
N SER A 437 -10.07 -9.11 -9.19
CA SER A 437 -10.31 -9.68 -10.54
C SER A 437 -11.16 -8.77 -11.45
N HIS A 438 -11.70 -7.66 -10.93
CA HIS A 438 -12.61 -6.79 -11.68
C HIS A 438 -11.94 -6.19 -12.92
N ASN A 439 -12.61 -6.28 -14.07
CA ASN A 439 -12.10 -5.83 -15.37
C ASN A 439 -10.69 -6.38 -15.68
N ARG A 440 -10.45 -7.68 -15.45
CA ARG A 440 -9.13 -8.33 -15.61
C ARG A 440 -8.02 -7.61 -14.81
N GLY A 441 -8.36 -7.24 -13.57
CA GLY A 441 -7.45 -6.58 -12.63
C GLY A 441 -6.93 -5.23 -13.08
N GLN A 442 -7.73 -4.46 -13.83
CA GLN A 442 -7.40 -3.12 -14.30
C GLN A 442 -8.12 -1.98 -13.53
N GLU A 443 -9.12 -2.28 -12.69
CA GLU A 443 -9.72 -1.29 -11.77
C GLU A 443 -8.96 -1.25 -10.44
N TRP A 444 -8.79 -2.39 -9.78
CA TRP A 444 -8.01 -2.55 -8.56
C TRP A 444 -6.85 -3.50 -8.82
N GLY A 445 -5.69 -3.18 -8.27
CA GLY A 445 -4.46 -3.95 -8.45
C GLY A 445 -3.45 -3.61 -7.37
N VAL A 446 -2.17 -3.84 -7.64
CA VAL A 446 -1.09 -3.56 -6.68
C VAL A 446 -0.10 -2.58 -7.29
N GLY A 447 0.20 -1.52 -6.56
CA GLY A 447 1.27 -0.58 -6.87
C GLY A 447 2.58 -1.03 -6.22
N HIS A 448 3.62 -1.21 -7.03
CA HIS A 448 5.00 -1.29 -6.56
C HIS A 448 5.71 0.03 -6.84
N TYR A 449 6.46 0.53 -5.88
CA TYR A 449 7.18 1.81 -5.98
C TYR A 449 8.60 1.63 -5.50
N LEU A 450 9.56 2.24 -6.21
CA LEU A 450 10.92 2.39 -5.75
C LEU A 450 11.23 3.88 -5.58
N PHE A 451 11.50 4.26 -4.34
CA PHE A 451 11.90 5.59 -3.92
C PHE A 451 13.40 5.61 -3.55
N GLU A 452 14.06 6.74 -3.75
CA GLU A 452 15.45 6.96 -3.34
C GLU A 452 15.51 8.18 -2.41
N LYS A 453 16.33 8.09 -1.35
CA LYS A 453 16.55 9.22 -0.44
C LYS A 453 17.17 10.39 -1.19
N LYS A 454 16.58 11.58 -1.02
CA LYS A 454 17.19 12.80 -1.57
C LYS A 454 18.57 13.00 -0.97
N ALA A 455 19.53 13.36 -1.81
CA ALA A 455 20.78 13.92 -1.31
C ALA A 455 20.45 15.14 -0.44
N ALA A 456 21.12 15.26 0.71
CA ALA A 456 21.07 16.51 1.44
C ALA A 456 21.55 17.62 0.50
N VAL A 457 20.75 18.67 0.32
CA VAL A 457 21.22 19.86 -0.37
C VAL A 457 22.34 20.42 0.50
N ALA A 458 23.58 20.26 0.05
CA ALA A 458 24.68 20.99 0.65
C ALA A 458 24.35 22.46 0.46
N ASN A 459 24.11 23.18 1.55
CA ASN A 459 24.01 24.63 1.51
C ASN A 459 25.34 25.14 0.94
N ALA A 460 25.31 25.63 -0.30
CA ALA A 460 26.38 26.44 -0.83
C ALA A 460 26.39 27.72 0.00
N ALA A 461 27.34 27.79 0.93
CA ALA A 461 27.61 28.95 1.79
C ALA A 461 28.32 30.05 1.00
#